data_AF-A0AA36I7U4-F1
#
_entry.id   AF-A0AA36I7U4-F1
#
_cell.length_a   1.000
_cell.length_b   1.000
_cell.length_c   1.000
_cell.angle_alpha   90.00
_cell.angle_beta   90.00
_cell.angle_gamma   90.00
#
_symmetry.space_group_name_H-M   'P 1'
#
loop_
_entity.id
_entity.type
_entity.pdbx_description
1 polymer ?
#
loop_
_entity_poly.entity_id
_entity_poly.type
_entity_poly.pdbx_seq_one_letter_code
_entity_poly.pdbx_strand_id
1 'polypeptide(L)'
;MALSREEPMLQSWQRPAAQDDCSRNAMDFIGNREAARIRAEAEELERQQAEQRRKARALEWTNGQQSIPLRELRRKLEKDQKVELSENEVKSLISSSAASLEQLSSEKFEVQLGMLASAKRETARALAAAAAKEREAQAQAAQLQEEIQGVFATDVEGDDRSIPVRLAASLVYLLPLMDGLQFGLPLLDIFPSLVPLVQLVAPLVMLKNAIPFGTFIFLILFQAQARNGGLPQILRFNLAQAVVLDVLFIVPDFFMSIIAMDLPSSFLVALFVMLFGVIVYSVTLTLLGKLPDGLGGISDMTRRNLGGGLGGGLGGGL
;
A
#
# COMPACT_ATOMS: atom_id res chain seq x y z
N MET A 1 -71.29 -40.84 52.86
CA MET A 1 -71.88 -41.43 51.64
C MET A 1 -70.71 -41.82 50.77
N ALA A 2 -70.48 -43.13 50.64
CA ALA A 2 -69.38 -43.72 49.89
C ALA A 2 -69.57 -43.49 48.38
N LEU A 3 -68.47 -43.46 47.62
CA LEU A 3 -68.31 -44.26 46.39
C LEU A 3 -66.86 -44.20 45.86
N SER A 4 -66.38 -45.39 45.53
CA SER A 4 -65.03 -45.81 45.18
C SER A 4 -64.57 -45.44 43.77
N ARG A 5 -63.25 -45.42 43.53
CA ARG A 5 -62.60 -46.14 42.41
C ARG A 5 -61.08 -46.17 42.59
N GLU A 6 -60.52 -47.37 42.63
CA GLU A 6 -59.09 -47.66 42.53
C GLU A 6 -58.67 -47.70 41.05
N GLU A 7 -57.50 -47.16 40.72
CA GLU A 7 -56.76 -47.43 39.48
C GLU A 7 -55.38 -48.03 39.81
N PRO A 8 -54.90 -49.05 39.08
CA PRO A 8 -53.61 -49.68 39.33
C PRO A 8 -52.48 -48.93 38.61
N MET A 9 -51.44 -48.53 39.35
CA MET A 9 -50.22 -47.98 38.76
C MET A 9 -49.44 -49.04 37.98
N LEU A 10 -49.29 -48.81 36.68
CA LEU A 10 -48.31 -49.48 35.83
C LEU A 10 -46.89 -49.08 36.25
N GLN A 11 -46.17 -50.00 36.90
CA GLN A 11 -44.71 -49.88 37.08
C GLN A 11 -44.01 -50.07 35.73
N SER A 12 -43.55 -48.96 35.16
CA SER A 12 -42.62 -48.93 34.04
C SER A 12 -41.26 -49.53 34.45
N TRP A 13 -40.81 -50.57 33.75
CA TRP A 13 -39.46 -51.12 33.88
C TRP A 13 -38.41 -50.09 33.43
N GLN A 14 -37.81 -49.37 34.38
CA GLN A 14 -36.58 -48.61 34.14
C GLN A 14 -35.38 -49.57 34.19
N ARG A 15 -34.65 -49.70 33.06
CA ARG A 15 -33.37 -50.41 33.05
C ARG A 15 -32.33 -49.62 33.86
N PRO A 16 -31.50 -50.26 34.68
CA PRO A 16 -30.54 -49.57 35.53
C PRO A 16 -29.38 -48.97 34.71
N ALA A 17 -29.23 -47.64 34.77
CA ALA A 17 -28.18 -46.85 34.09
C ALA A 17 -26.73 -47.23 34.47
N ALA A 18 -26.54 -47.93 35.59
CA ALA A 18 -25.21 -48.33 36.07
C ALA A 18 -24.53 -49.41 35.19
N GLN A 19 -25.31 -50.20 34.44
CA GLN A 19 -24.76 -51.25 33.57
C GLN A 19 -24.13 -50.66 32.29
N ASP A 20 -24.66 -49.53 31.79
CA ASP A 20 -24.23 -48.89 30.55
C ASP A 20 -22.94 -48.06 30.73
N ASP A 21 -22.74 -47.42 31.89
CA ASP A 21 -21.51 -46.66 32.19
C ASP A 21 -20.28 -47.55 32.44
N CYS A 22 -20.47 -48.73 33.06
CA CYS A 22 -19.41 -49.73 33.18
C CYS A 22 -19.01 -50.28 31.81
N SER A 23 -19.99 -50.52 30.93
CA SER A 23 -19.78 -51.03 29.57
C SER A 23 -19.11 -49.99 28.66
N ARG A 24 -19.47 -48.70 28.76
CA ARG A 24 -18.81 -47.60 28.02
C ARG A 24 -17.36 -47.39 28.43
N ASN A 25 -17.09 -47.33 29.73
CA ASN A 25 -15.71 -47.18 30.23
C ASN A 25 -14.83 -48.39 29.85
N ALA A 26 -15.40 -49.59 29.81
CA ALA A 26 -14.70 -50.78 29.34
C ALA A 26 -14.40 -50.74 27.83
N MET A 27 -15.37 -50.30 27.01
CA MET A 27 -15.19 -50.11 25.56
C MET A 27 -14.15 -49.04 25.22
N ASP A 28 -14.15 -47.91 25.93
CA ASP A 28 -13.17 -46.83 25.72
C ASP A 28 -11.75 -47.27 26.12
N PHE A 29 -11.62 -48.09 27.16
CA PHE A 29 -10.33 -48.65 27.57
C PHE A 29 -9.79 -49.66 26.55
N ILE A 30 -10.66 -50.51 26.00
CA ILE A 30 -10.30 -51.47 24.95
C ILE A 30 -9.95 -50.73 23.65
N GLY A 31 -10.80 -49.78 23.22
CA GLY A 31 -10.58 -48.96 22.04
C GLY A 31 -9.30 -48.12 22.12
N ASN A 32 -8.97 -47.55 23.28
CA ASN A 32 -7.71 -46.82 23.46
C ASN A 32 -6.49 -47.76 23.43
N ARG A 33 -6.59 -48.99 23.92
CA ARG A 33 -5.51 -49.99 23.82
C ARG A 33 -5.31 -50.47 22.38
N GLU A 34 -6.38 -50.71 21.64
CA GLU A 34 -6.30 -51.09 20.23
C GLU A 34 -5.78 -49.93 19.37
N ALA A 35 -6.26 -48.71 19.60
CA ALA A 35 -5.73 -47.52 18.93
C ALA A 35 -4.25 -47.27 19.23
N ALA A 36 -3.81 -47.47 20.49
CA ALA A 36 -2.40 -47.37 20.85
C ALA A 36 -1.55 -48.45 20.15
N ARG A 37 -2.07 -49.67 20.02
CA ARG A 37 -1.40 -50.76 19.29
C ARG A 37 -1.28 -50.46 17.80
N ILE A 38 -2.35 -49.98 17.18
CA ILE A 38 -2.35 -49.58 15.76
C ILE A 38 -1.38 -48.42 15.52
N ARG A 39 -1.32 -47.45 16.44
CA ARG A 39 -0.33 -46.34 16.35
C ARG A 39 1.10 -46.86 16.47
N ALA A 40 1.37 -47.76 17.42
CA ALA A 40 2.69 -48.36 17.57
C ALA A 40 3.09 -49.18 16.34
N GLU A 41 2.18 -49.97 15.78
CA GLU A 41 2.40 -50.74 14.55
C GLU A 41 2.60 -49.82 13.34
N ALA A 42 1.84 -48.72 13.25
CA ALA A 42 2.03 -47.71 12.21
C ALA A 42 3.38 -47.00 12.34
N GLU A 43 3.81 -46.64 13.54
CA GLU A 43 5.13 -46.05 13.79
C GLU A 43 6.27 -47.02 13.42
N GLU A 44 6.13 -48.30 13.74
CA GLU A 44 7.12 -49.33 13.36
C GLU A 44 7.19 -49.50 11.84
N LEU A 45 6.04 -49.58 11.17
CA LEU A 45 5.95 -49.64 9.71
C LEU A 45 6.54 -48.38 9.06
N GLU A 46 6.25 -47.20 9.58
CA GLU A 46 6.81 -45.94 9.09
C GLU A 46 8.33 -45.88 9.26
N ARG A 47 8.87 -46.34 10.40
CA ARG A 47 10.32 -46.43 10.62
C ARG A 47 10.98 -47.38 9.63
N GLN A 48 10.40 -48.56 9.43
CA GLN A 48 10.90 -49.54 8.46
C GLN A 48 10.88 -48.97 7.03
N GLN A 49 9.77 -48.34 6.64
CA GLN A 49 9.66 -47.70 5.33
C GLN A 49 10.65 -46.53 5.18
N ALA A 50 10.84 -45.71 6.22
CA ALA A 50 11.81 -44.62 6.21
C ALA A 50 13.24 -45.13 6.04
N GLU A 51 13.63 -46.20 6.72
CA GLU A 51 14.93 -46.85 6.54
C GLU A 51 15.11 -47.39 5.11
N GLN A 52 14.09 -48.05 4.55
CA GLN A 52 14.15 -48.53 3.18
C GLN A 52 14.29 -47.38 2.18
N ARG A 53 13.55 -46.29 2.36
CA ARG A 53 13.66 -45.07 1.54
C ARG A 53 15.03 -44.42 1.64
N ARG A 54 15.62 -44.36 2.85
CA ARG A 54 16.99 -43.87 3.07
C ARG A 54 18.01 -44.70 2.31
N LYS A 55 17.95 -46.03 2.45
CA LYS A 55 18.86 -46.96 1.77
C LYS A 55 18.72 -46.87 0.25
N ALA A 56 17.49 -46.81 -0.27
CA ALA A 56 17.23 -46.66 -1.70
C ALA A 56 17.82 -45.36 -2.27
N ARG A 57 17.64 -44.22 -1.57
CA ARG A 57 18.23 -42.94 -1.97
C ARG A 57 19.76 -42.93 -1.91
N ALA A 58 20.34 -43.51 -0.86
CA ALA A 58 21.79 -43.64 -0.74
C ALA A 58 22.38 -44.46 -1.90
N LEU A 59 21.71 -45.56 -2.29
CA LEU A 59 22.07 -46.38 -3.46
C LEU A 59 22.00 -45.59 -4.78
N GLU A 60 21.00 -44.74 -4.94
CA GLU A 60 20.84 -43.88 -6.12
C GLU A 60 21.96 -42.83 -6.21
N TRP A 61 22.32 -42.24 -5.08
CA TRP A 61 23.46 -41.33 -5.02
C TRP A 61 24.77 -42.06 -5.32
N THR A 62 24.97 -43.30 -4.85
CA THR A 62 26.19 -44.06 -5.10
C THR A 62 26.26 -44.81 -6.42
N ASN A 63 25.20 -44.81 -7.25
CA ASN A 63 25.11 -45.68 -8.44
C ASN A 63 25.39 -47.16 -8.09
N GLY A 64 25.03 -47.60 -6.88
CA GLY A 64 25.35 -48.94 -6.38
C GLY A 64 26.81 -49.17 -5.97
N GLN A 65 27.67 -48.15 -5.97
CA GLN A 65 29.06 -48.26 -5.48
C GLN A 65 29.13 -48.16 -3.95
N GLN A 66 30.20 -48.72 -3.38
CA GLN A 66 30.42 -48.76 -1.93
C GLN A 66 30.92 -47.40 -1.37
N SER A 67 31.58 -46.60 -2.21
CA SER A 67 32.02 -45.24 -1.89
C SER A 67 32.09 -44.35 -3.13
N ILE A 68 31.81 -43.05 -2.97
CA ILE A 68 31.87 -42.06 -4.05
C ILE A 68 32.84 -40.92 -3.69
N PRO A 69 33.61 -40.36 -4.64
CA PRO A 69 34.36 -39.13 -4.41
C PRO A 69 33.45 -37.91 -4.15
N LEU A 70 33.90 -37.00 -3.28
CA LEU A 70 33.15 -35.84 -2.79
C LEU A 70 32.60 -34.92 -3.90
N ARG A 71 33.35 -34.75 -4.99
CA ARG A 71 32.97 -33.91 -6.15
C ARG A 71 31.77 -34.44 -6.92
N GLU A 72 31.66 -35.77 -7.01
CA GLU A 72 30.58 -36.43 -7.72
C GLU A 72 29.31 -36.46 -6.86
N LEU A 73 29.47 -36.71 -5.55
CA LEU A 73 28.39 -36.58 -4.59
C LEU A 73 27.79 -35.15 -4.60
N ARG A 74 28.62 -34.11 -4.59
CA ARG A 74 28.17 -32.71 -4.66
C ARG A 74 27.24 -32.47 -5.84
N ARG A 75 27.67 -32.86 -7.05
CA ARG A 75 26.86 -32.68 -8.27
C ARG A 75 25.52 -33.39 -8.18
N LYS A 76 25.48 -34.58 -7.58
CA LYS A 76 24.23 -35.34 -7.40
C LYS A 76 23.32 -34.70 -6.36
N LEU A 77 23.87 -34.24 -5.24
CA LEU A 77 23.10 -33.54 -4.20
C LEU A 77 22.56 -32.19 -4.69
N GLU A 78 23.32 -31.44 -5.48
CA GLU A 78 22.86 -30.19 -6.13
C GLU A 78 21.68 -30.46 -7.07
N LYS A 79 21.76 -31.54 -7.87
CA LYS A 79 20.70 -31.93 -8.80
C LYS A 79 19.42 -32.37 -8.07
N ASP A 80 19.57 -33.16 -7.01
CA ASP A 80 18.45 -33.70 -6.25
C ASP A 80 17.76 -32.61 -5.40
N GLN A 81 18.55 -31.84 -4.65
CA GLN A 81 18.03 -30.79 -3.77
C GLN A 81 17.77 -29.46 -4.48
N LYS A 82 18.16 -29.29 -5.76
CA LYS A 82 17.99 -28.05 -6.52
C LYS A 82 18.55 -26.82 -5.78
N VAL A 83 19.66 -27.02 -5.08
CA VAL A 83 20.32 -26.02 -4.23
C VAL A 83 21.81 -26.06 -4.54
N GLU A 84 22.45 -24.89 -4.66
CA GLU A 84 23.90 -24.79 -4.81
C GLU A 84 24.60 -25.13 -3.49
N LEU A 85 25.48 -26.13 -3.53
CA LEU A 85 26.20 -26.65 -2.37
C LEU A 85 27.70 -26.41 -2.54
N SER A 86 28.32 -25.80 -1.53
CA SER A 86 29.78 -25.62 -1.47
C SER A 86 30.48 -26.94 -1.14
N GLU A 87 31.72 -27.13 -1.61
CA GLU A 87 32.54 -28.31 -1.25
C GLU A 87 32.75 -28.42 0.27
N ASN A 88 32.83 -27.28 0.98
CA ASN A 88 32.97 -27.26 2.44
C ASN A 88 31.70 -27.70 3.17
N GLU A 89 30.52 -27.42 2.59
CA GLU A 89 29.22 -27.82 3.13
C GLU A 89 29.06 -29.34 2.99
N VAL A 90 29.39 -29.91 1.82
CA VAL A 90 29.37 -31.37 1.61
C VAL A 90 30.40 -32.09 2.49
N LYS A 91 31.57 -31.48 2.73
CA LYS A 91 32.58 -31.99 3.66
C LYS A 91 32.11 -31.94 5.12
N SER A 92 31.27 -30.97 5.49
CA SER A 92 30.68 -30.92 6.85
C SER A 92 29.63 -32.03 7.08
N LEU A 93 28.99 -32.50 6.01
CA LEU A 93 28.05 -33.62 6.05
C LEU A 93 28.75 -34.98 6.12
N ILE A 94 29.98 -35.07 5.62
CA ILE A 94 30.74 -36.32 5.52
C ILE A 94 32.13 -36.12 6.10
N SER A 95 32.37 -36.70 7.28
CA SER A 95 33.62 -36.59 8.04
C SER A 95 34.85 -37.25 7.40
N SER A 96 34.76 -37.68 6.12
CA SER A 96 35.78 -38.42 5.38
C SER A 96 35.92 -37.91 3.94
N SER A 97 37.06 -38.21 3.30
CA SER A 97 37.36 -37.81 1.91
C SER A 97 36.52 -38.51 0.85
N ALA A 98 35.90 -39.64 1.21
CA ALA A 98 34.96 -40.40 0.41
C ALA A 98 33.69 -40.66 1.22
N ALA A 99 32.55 -40.61 0.53
CA ALA A 99 31.25 -40.88 1.11
C ALA A 99 30.97 -42.38 1.05
N SER A 100 30.87 -43.06 2.19
CA SER A 100 30.46 -44.47 2.19
C SER A 100 28.94 -44.61 2.11
N LEU A 101 28.48 -45.71 1.53
CA LEU A 101 27.05 -46.03 1.43
C LEU A 101 26.35 -46.03 2.81
N GLU A 102 27.05 -46.50 3.84
CA GLU A 102 26.55 -46.58 5.21
C GLU A 102 26.36 -45.18 5.83
N GLN A 103 27.30 -44.26 5.62
CA GLN A 103 27.20 -42.87 6.08
C GLN A 103 26.07 -42.12 5.37
N LEU A 104 25.90 -42.32 4.06
CA LEU A 104 24.82 -41.70 3.27
C LEU A 104 23.43 -42.24 3.63
N SER A 105 23.35 -43.51 4.06
CA SER A 105 22.10 -44.12 4.53
C SER A 105 21.76 -43.77 5.99
N SER A 106 22.68 -43.09 6.69
CA SER A 106 22.49 -42.74 8.10
C SER A 106 21.45 -41.64 8.27
N GLU A 107 20.65 -41.75 9.33
CA GLU A 107 19.62 -40.77 9.68
C GLU A 107 20.21 -39.38 9.93
N LYS A 108 21.40 -39.31 10.54
CA LYS A 108 22.10 -38.06 10.83
C LYS A 108 22.42 -37.27 9.56
N PHE A 109 22.90 -37.94 8.51
CA PHE A 109 23.24 -37.30 7.24
C PHE A 109 22.00 -36.71 6.55
N GLU A 110 20.91 -37.47 6.50
CA GLU A 110 19.66 -37.02 5.88
C GLU A 110 19.08 -35.78 6.56
N VAL A 111 19.07 -35.77 7.91
CA VAL A 111 18.57 -34.62 8.68
C VAL A 111 19.44 -33.38 8.45
N GLN A 112 20.77 -33.53 8.46
CA GLN A 112 21.68 -32.40 8.20
C GLN A 112 21.56 -31.86 6.78
N LEU A 113 21.45 -32.74 5.78
CA LEU A 113 21.23 -32.35 4.39
C LEU A 113 19.89 -31.61 4.22
N GLY A 114 18.82 -32.08 4.86
CA GLY A 114 17.50 -31.45 4.84
C GLY A 114 17.50 -30.07 5.47
N MET A 115 18.15 -29.90 6.63
CA MET A 115 18.31 -28.60 7.29
C MET A 115 19.10 -27.62 6.43
N LEU A 116 20.19 -28.06 5.80
CA LEU A 116 21.01 -27.20 4.96
C LEU A 116 20.29 -26.78 3.68
N ALA A 117 19.61 -27.72 3.01
CA ALA A 117 18.84 -27.44 1.79
C ALA A 117 17.65 -26.51 2.05
N SER A 118 16.93 -26.69 3.17
CA SER A 118 15.83 -25.79 3.55
C SER A 118 16.34 -24.39 3.89
N ALA A 119 17.40 -24.26 4.68
CA ALA A 119 18.01 -22.95 4.99
C ALA A 119 18.45 -22.21 3.71
N LYS A 120 19.11 -22.89 2.77
CA LYS A 120 19.50 -22.29 1.48
C LYS A 120 18.30 -21.83 0.66
N ARG A 121 17.24 -22.65 0.57
CA ARG A 121 16.01 -22.27 -0.14
C ARG A 121 15.34 -21.06 0.50
N GLU A 122 15.34 -20.98 1.82
CA GLU A 122 14.81 -19.82 2.54
C GLU A 122 15.62 -18.55 2.25
N THR A 123 16.96 -18.62 2.30
CA THR A 123 17.80 -17.46 1.94
C THR A 123 17.62 -17.03 0.48
N ALA A 124 17.55 -17.98 -0.46
CA ALA A 124 17.33 -17.69 -1.87
C ALA A 124 15.95 -17.04 -2.11
N ARG A 125 14.90 -17.53 -1.42
CA ARG A 125 13.56 -16.94 -1.45
C ARG A 125 13.54 -15.54 -0.84
N ALA A 126 14.23 -15.34 0.29
CA ALA A 126 14.33 -14.04 0.94
C ALA A 126 15.03 -13.01 0.04
N LEU A 127 16.13 -13.39 -0.61
CA LEU A 127 16.84 -12.53 -1.57
C LEU A 127 15.99 -12.24 -2.81
N ALA A 128 15.29 -13.24 -3.36
CA ALA A 128 14.39 -13.03 -4.50
C ALA A 128 13.20 -12.12 -4.15
N ALA A 129 12.63 -12.27 -2.95
CA ALA A 129 11.55 -11.41 -2.47
C ALA A 129 12.02 -9.97 -2.23
N ALA A 130 13.24 -9.79 -1.70
CA ALA A 130 13.85 -8.46 -1.56
C ALA A 130 14.07 -7.79 -2.92
N ALA A 131 14.64 -8.52 -3.89
CA ALA A 131 14.85 -8.02 -5.25
C ALA A 131 13.54 -7.68 -5.98
N ALA A 132 12.47 -8.45 -5.75
CA ALA A 132 11.15 -8.17 -6.31
C ALA A 132 10.57 -6.85 -5.75
N LYS A 133 10.63 -6.66 -4.42
CA LYS A 133 10.20 -5.41 -3.77
C LYS A 133 10.99 -4.20 -4.25
N GLU A 134 12.30 -4.33 -4.45
CA GLU A 134 13.12 -3.25 -5.00
C GLU A 134 12.74 -2.89 -6.44
N ARG A 135 12.45 -3.90 -7.29
CA ARG A 135 11.98 -3.66 -8.66
C ARG A 135 10.62 -2.98 -8.69
N GLU A 136 9.70 -3.40 -7.83
CA GLU A 136 8.39 -2.76 -7.68
C GLU A 136 8.53 -1.31 -7.22
N ALA A 137 9.38 -1.05 -6.21
CA ALA A 137 9.65 0.31 -5.74
C ALA A 137 10.31 1.18 -6.82
N GLN A 138 11.26 0.64 -7.58
CA GLN A 138 11.89 1.33 -8.72
C GLN A 138 10.89 1.61 -9.85
N ALA A 139 10.00 0.66 -10.16
CA ALA A 139 8.95 0.85 -11.16
C ALA A 139 7.95 1.91 -10.72
N GLN A 140 7.53 1.90 -9.45
CA GLN A 140 6.66 2.93 -8.88
C GLN A 140 7.33 4.31 -8.88
N ALA A 141 8.61 4.39 -8.50
CA ALA A 141 9.36 5.63 -8.54
C ALA A 141 9.53 6.17 -9.96
N ALA A 142 9.79 5.30 -10.95
CA ALA A 142 9.87 5.68 -12.36
C ALA A 142 8.52 6.18 -12.89
N GLN A 143 7.41 5.50 -12.56
CA GLN A 143 6.07 5.93 -12.92
C GLN A 143 5.71 7.29 -12.30
N LEU A 144 5.98 7.48 -11.00
CA LEU A 144 5.80 8.76 -10.32
C LEU A 144 6.64 9.87 -10.97
N GLN A 145 7.87 9.56 -11.38
CA GLN A 145 8.75 10.53 -12.02
C GLN A 145 8.30 10.89 -13.44
N GLU A 146 7.77 9.93 -14.19
CA GLU A 146 7.16 10.16 -15.50
C GLU A 146 5.84 10.95 -15.38
N GLU A 147 5.01 10.64 -14.39
CA GLU A 147 3.79 11.37 -14.07
C GLU A 147 4.11 12.83 -13.70
N ILE A 148 5.07 13.03 -12.79
CA ILE A 148 5.63 14.34 -12.46
C ILE A 148 6.08 15.03 -13.76
N GLN A 149 6.97 14.43 -14.55
CA GLN A 149 7.48 15.06 -15.78
C GLN A 149 6.38 15.37 -16.81
N GLY A 150 5.41 14.49 -17.02
CA GLY A 150 4.28 14.69 -17.93
C GLY A 150 3.35 15.81 -17.48
N VAL A 151 3.20 15.97 -16.17
CA VAL A 151 2.51 17.11 -15.56
C VAL A 151 3.30 18.42 -15.76
N PHE A 152 4.63 18.37 -15.83
CA PHE A 152 5.49 19.53 -16.07
C PHE A 152 5.77 19.86 -17.56
N ALA A 153 5.34 19.03 -18.51
CA ALA A 153 5.75 19.10 -19.93
C ALA A 153 4.66 19.53 -20.92
N THR A 154 3.59 20.21 -20.49
CA THR A 154 2.56 20.69 -21.43
C THR A 154 2.93 22.03 -22.08
N ASP A 155 3.95 22.01 -22.93
CA ASP A 155 4.12 23.05 -23.95
C ASP A 155 3.14 22.76 -25.09
N VAL A 156 1.99 23.46 -25.06
CA VAL A 156 1.06 23.43 -26.19
C VAL A 156 1.59 24.36 -27.28
N GLU A 157 1.91 23.76 -28.41
CA GLU A 157 2.43 24.42 -29.59
C GLU A 157 1.42 25.47 -30.10
N GLY A 158 1.79 26.76 -30.04
CA GLY A 158 0.94 27.89 -30.46
C GLY A 158 0.35 28.79 -29.35
N ASP A 159 0.68 28.57 -28.07
CA ASP A 159 0.19 29.39 -26.95
C ASP A 159 0.98 30.71 -26.79
N ASP A 160 0.28 31.86 -26.72
CA ASP A 160 0.91 33.16 -26.44
C ASP A 160 1.33 33.23 -24.96
N ARG A 161 2.64 33.08 -24.72
CA ARG A 161 3.26 33.16 -23.38
C ARG A 161 4.14 34.40 -23.21
N SER A 162 3.75 35.49 -23.85
CA SER A 162 4.42 36.78 -23.67
C SER A 162 4.46 37.21 -22.20
N ILE A 163 5.45 38.04 -21.84
CA ILE A 163 5.59 38.60 -20.49
C ILE A 163 4.27 39.21 -19.95
N PRO A 164 3.52 40.04 -20.70
CA PRO A 164 2.25 40.57 -20.20
C PRO A 164 1.21 39.48 -19.91
N VAL A 165 1.15 38.42 -20.73
CA VAL A 165 0.25 37.29 -20.49
C VAL A 165 0.65 36.53 -19.23
N ARG A 166 1.95 36.30 -19.02
CA ARG A 166 2.47 35.64 -17.81
C ARG A 166 2.17 36.47 -16.55
N LEU A 167 2.38 37.78 -16.60
CA LEU A 167 2.04 38.68 -15.51
C LEU A 167 0.53 38.66 -15.23
N ALA A 168 -0.31 38.77 -16.27
CA ALA A 168 -1.75 38.70 -16.12
C ALA A 168 -2.20 37.36 -15.52
N ALA A 169 -1.63 36.24 -15.98
CA ALA A 169 -1.92 34.90 -15.48
C ALA A 169 -1.49 34.73 -14.01
N SER A 170 -0.34 35.29 -13.61
CA SER A 170 0.11 35.29 -12.21
C SER A 170 -0.77 36.17 -11.31
N LEU A 171 -1.29 37.30 -11.82
CA LEU A 171 -2.13 38.21 -11.05
C LEU A 171 -3.49 37.60 -10.67
N VAL A 172 -3.95 36.57 -11.39
CA VAL A 172 -5.20 35.87 -11.07
C VAL A 172 -5.18 35.31 -9.64
N TYR A 173 -4.03 34.84 -9.15
CA TYR A 173 -3.91 34.28 -7.79
C TYR A 173 -3.99 35.32 -6.66
N LEU A 174 -4.03 36.60 -7.00
CA LEU A 174 -4.28 37.65 -6.02
C LEU A 174 -5.66 37.49 -5.38
N LEU A 175 -6.65 36.98 -6.12
CA LEU A 175 -8.00 36.74 -5.62
C LEU A 175 -8.04 35.67 -4.51
N PRO A 176 -7.55 34.42 -4.73
CA PRO A 176 -7.49 33.42 -3.66
C PRO A 176 -6.56 33.83 -2.51
N LEU A 177 -5.53 34.63 -2.77
CA LEU A 177 -4.72 35.20 -1.70
C LEU A 177 -5.52 36.14 -0.80
N MET A 178 -6.35 37.01 -1.41
CA MET A 178 -7.20 37.96 -0.69
C MET A 178 -8.31 37.25 0.09
N ASP A 179 -8.92 36.22 -0.48
CA ASP A 179 -9.95 35.41 0.19
C ASP A 179 -9.36 34.52 1.28
N GLY A 180 -8.16 34.00 1.07
CA GLY A 180 -7.44 33.19 2.05
C GLY A 180 -6.82 33.98 3.21
N LEU A 181 -6.66 35.30 3.08
CA LEU A 181 -5.89 36.12 4.02
C LEU A 181 -6.45 36.07 5.45
N GLN A 182 -7.76 35.93 5.61
CA GLN A 182 -8.41 35.82 6.92
C GLN A 182 -7.93 34.62 7.74
N PHE A 183 -7.60 33.50 7.08
CA PHE A 183 -7.07 32.31 7.75
C PHE A 183 -5.62 32.47 8.19
N GLY A 184 -4.89 33.43 7.61
CA GLY A 184 -3.52 33.77 7.94
C GLY A 184 -3.38 34.79 9.08
N LEU A 185 -4.46 35.43 9.53
CA LEU A 185 -4.39 36.45 10.60
C LEU A 185 -3.79 35.92 11.93
N PRO A 186 -4.09 34.70 12.40
CA PRO A 186 -3.47 34.16 13.61
C PRO A 186 -1.94 34.01 13.50
N LEU A 187 -1.39 34.02 12.27
CA LEU A 187 0.06 33.98 12.05
C LEU A 187 0.74 35.27 12.48
N LEU A 188 0.02 36.40 12.54
CA LEU A 188 0.56 37.69 12.98
C LEU A 188 0.85 37.71 14.49
N ASP A 189 0.12 36.93 15.28
CA ASP A 189 0.38 36.78 16.71
C ASP A 189 1.68 36.01 16.97
N ILE A 190 2.04 35.09 16.06
CA ILE A 190 3.26 34.27 16.13
C ILE A 190 4.45 35.00 15.47
N PHE A 191 4.21 35.65 14.33
CA PHE A 191 5.22 36.33 13.51
C PHE A 191 4.79 37.78 13.18
N PRO A 192 4.95 38.73 14.12
CA PRO A 192 4.57 40.13 13.91
C PRO A 192 5.31 40.81 12.74
N SER A 193 6.46 40.26 12.32
CA SER A 193 7.21 40.73 11.15
C SER A 193 6.43 40.63 9.83
N LEU A 194 5.34 39.87 9.79
CA LEU A 194 4.47 39.73 8.61
C LEU A 194 3.42 40.86 8.49
N VAL A 195 3.25 41.68 9.52
CA VAL A 195 2.26 42.78 9.52
C VAL A 195 2.41 43.73 8.31
N PRO A 196 3.61 44.18 7.92
CA PRO A 196 3.76 45.06 6.76
C PRO A 196 3.31 44.40 5.44
N LEU A 197 3.50 43.07 5.31
CA LEU A 197 3.07 42.32 4.13
C LEU A 197 1.54 42.26 4.04
N VAL A 198 0.88 42.00 5.18
CA VAL A 198 -0.60 42.02 5.25
C VAL A 198 -1.14 43.42 4.96
N GLN A 199 -0.50 44.47 5.47
CA GLN A 199 -0.87 45.86 5.20
C GLN A 199 -0.75 46.24 3.72
N LEU A 200 0.20 45.65 2.98
CA LEU A 200 0.33 45.86 1.53
C LEU A 200 -0.88 45.32 0.76
N VAL A 201 -1.44 44.18 1.19
CA VAL A 201 -2.57 43.51 0.54
C VAL A 201 -3.92 44.03 1.03
N ALA A 202 -3.99 44.59 2.24
CA ALA A 202 -5.22 45.05 2.88
C ALA A 202 -6.09 46.01 2.03
N PRO A 203 -5.53 47.02 1.30
CA PRO A 203 -6.35 47.90 0.46
C PRO A 203 -7.09 47.14 -0.65
N LEU A 204 -6.48 46.08 -1.19
CA LEU A 204 -7.10 45.25 -2.22
C LEU A 204 -8.26 44.45 -1.63
N VAL A 205 -8.09 43.89 -0.43
CA VAL A 205 -9.15 43.18 0.30
C VAL A 205 -10.32 44.11 0.58
N MET A 206 -10.06 45.33 1.03
CA MET A 206 -11.09 46.35 1.25
C MET A 206 -11.84 46.68 -0.05
N LEU A 207 -11.12 46.84 -1.17
CA LEU A 207 -11.73 47.13 -2.47
C LEU A 207 -12.64 45.98 -2.94
N LYS A 208 -12.20 44.72 -2.80
CA LYS A 208 -13.03 43.54 -3.13
C LYS A 208 -14.28 43.50 -2.24
N ASN A 209 -14.12 43.69 -0.94
CA ASN A 209 -15.22 43.61 0.03
C ASN A 209 -16.21 44.78 -0.08
N ALA A 210 -15.83 45.89 -0.73
CA ALA A 210 -16.75 46.97 -1.05
C ALA A 210 -17.80 46.58 -2.11
N ILE A 211 -17.55 45.52 -2.88
CA ILE A 211 -18.48 45.00 -3.88
C ILE A 211 -19.36 43.94 -3.20
N PRO A 212 -20.70 44.11 -3.16
CA PRO A 212 -21.60 43.08 -2.65
C PRO A 212 -21.41 41.78 -3.44
N PHE A 213 -21.22 40.66 -2.73
CA PHE A 213 -20.93 39.36 -3.34
C PHE A 213 -19.68 39.35 -4.23
N GLY A 214 -18.70 40.23 -3.99
CA GLY A 214 -17.50 40.39 -4.81
C GLY A 214 -16.81 39.07 -5.14
N THR A 215 -16.57 38.21 -4.14
CA THR A 215 -15.98 36.87 -4.35
C THR A 215 -16.77 36.02 -5.34
N PHE A 216 -18.11 35.95 -5.23
CA PHE A 216 -18.93 35.19 -6.16
C PHE A 216 -18.93 35.78 -7.58
N ILE A 217 -18.93 37.11 -7.69
CA ILE A 217 -18.84 37.80 -8.97
C ILE A 217 -17.51 37.46 -9.65
N PHE A 218 -16.39 37.57 -8.92
CA PHE A 218 -15.07 37.22 -9.46
C PHE A 218 -14.96 35.75 -9.83
N LEU A 219 -15.53 34.84 -9.03
CA LEU A 219 -15.56 33.41 -9.32
C LEU A 219 -16.28 33.12 -10.65
N ILE A 220 -17.46 33.71 -10.86
CA ILE A 220 -18.22 33.58 -12.12
C ILE A 220 -17.45 34.18 -13.30
N LEU A 221 -16.87 35.37 -13.13
CA LEU A 221 -16.07 36.03 -14.16
C LEU A 221 -14.84 35.20 -14.53
N PHE A 222 -14.09 34.69 -13.56
CA PHE A 222 -12.92 33.87 -13.80
C PHE A 222 -13.31 32.56 -14.49
N GLN A 223 -14.44 31.95 -14.12
CA GLN A 223 -14.96 30.78 -14.82
C GLN A 223 -15.34 31.07 -16.27
N ALA A 224 -16.01 32.20 -16.53
CA ALA A 224 -16.40 32.60 -17.87
C ALA A 224 -15.15 32.82 -18.75
N GLN A 225 -14.15 33.52 -18.22
CA GLN A 225 -12.90 33.79 -18.91
C GLN A 225 -12.04 32.53 -19.10
N ALA A 226 -12.02 31.60 -18.14
CA ALA A 226 -11.32 30.33 -18.28
C ALA A 226 -11.83 29.48 -19.46
N ARG A 227 -13.11 29.63 -19.81
CA ARG A 227 -13.74 28.93 -20.95
C ARG A 227 -13.62 29.69 -22.27
N ASN A 228 -13.16 30.93 -22.25
CA ASN A 228 -13.02 31.75 -23.46
C ASN A 228 -11.90 31.21 -24.35
N GLY A 229 -12.24 30.76 -25.57
CA GLY A 229 -11.27 30.26 -26.56
C GLY A 229 -10.33 31.32 -27.13
N GLY A 230 -10.65 32.62 -26.96
CA GLY A 230 -9.82 33.72 -27.43
C GLY A 230 -8.73 34.16 -26.46
N LEU A 231 -8.65 33.59 -25.24
CA LEU A 231 -7.58 33.85 -24.29
C LEU A 231 -6.46 32.82 -24.38
N PRO A 232 -5.20 33.20 -24.11
CA PRO A 232 -4.09 32.26 -24.03
C PRO A 232 -4.37 31.11 -23.06
N GLN A 233 -3.89 29.93 -23.39
CA GLN A 233 -4.12 28.72 -22.61
C GLN A 233 -3.54 28.85 -21.21
N ILE A 234 -2.34 29.42 -21.08
CA ILE A 234 -1.74 29.68 -19.77
C ILE A 234 -2.66 30.54 -18.89
N LEU A 235 -3.25 31.61 -19.43
CA LEU A 235 -4.15 32.48 -18.68
C LEU A 235 -5.44 31.74 -18.28
N ARG A 236 -6.04 30.99 -19.21
CA ARG A 236 -7.25 30.18 -18.95
C ARG A 236 -7.05 29.15 -17.84
N PHE A 237 -5.90 28.48 -17.86
CA PHE A 237 -5.56 27.48 -16.84
C PHE A 237 -5.39 28.13 -15.47
N ASN A 238 -4.66 29.23 -15.39
CA ASN A 238 -4.47 29.97 -14.14
C ASN A 238 -5.81 30.52 -13.59
N LEU A 239 -6.70 31.01 -14.47
CA LEU A 239 -8.08 31.39 -14.13
C LEU A 239 -8.89 30.23 -13.53
N ALA A 240 -8.89 29.07 -14.20
CA ALA A 240 -9.58 27.89 -13.71
C ALA A 240 -9.00 27.40 -12.37
N GLN A 241 -7.68 27.42 -12.20
CA GLN A 241 -7.03 26.99 -10.97
C GLN A 241 -7.32 27.95 -9.80
N ALA A 242 -7.31 29.26 -10.03
CA ALA A 242 -7.68 30.23 -9.01
C ALA A 242 -9.11 30.04 -8.52
N VAL A 243 -10.05 29.75 -9.42
CA VAL A 243 -11.44 29.39 -9.03
C VAL A 243 -11.48 28.15 -8.14
N VAL A 244 -10.70 27.11 -8.46
CA VAL A 244 -10.63 25.90 -7.63
C VAL A 244 -10.11 26.22 -6.23
N LEU A 245 -9.10 27.10 -6.11
CA LEU A 245 -8.58 27.57 -4.82
C LEU A 245 -9.61 28.38 -4.04
N ASP A 246 -10.38 29.25 -4.69
CA ASP A 246 -11.45 30.01 -4.02
C ASP A 246 -12.57 29.10 -3.50
N VAL A 247 -12.97 28.09 -4.28
CA VAL A 247 -13.98 27.10 -3.86
C VAL A 247 -13.52 26.30 -2.66
N LEU A 248 -12.22 25.98 -2.57
CA LEU A 248 -11.65 25.32 -1.39
C LEU A 248 -11.83 26.17 -0.11
N PHE A 249 -11.86 27.50 -0.21
CA PHE A 249 -12.06 28.39 0.93
C PHE A 249 -13.51 28.61 1.35
N ILE A 250 -14.45 28.45 0.42
CA ILE A 250 -15.88 28.52 0.75
C ILE A 250 -16.22 27.47 1.82
N VAL A 251 -15.55 26.31 1.82
CA VAL A 251 -15.84 25.21 2.76
C VAL A 251 -15.53 25.61 4.23
N PRO A 252 -14.28 25.94 4.62
CA PRO A 252 -13.99 26.33 6.00
C PRO A 252 -14.72 27.61 6.42
N ASP A 253 -14.87 28.58 5.50
CA ASP A 253 -15.62 29.81 5.76
C ASP A 253 -17.11 29.52 6.06
N PHE A 254 -17.72 28.59 5.32
CA PHE A 254 -19.09 28.13 5.57
C PHE A 254 -19.25 27.52 6.97
N PHE A 255 -18.30 26.70 7.42
CA PHE A 255 -18.35 26.11 8.77
C PHE A 255 -18.24 27.17 9.88
N MET A 256 -17.36 28.16 9.71
CA MET A 256 -17.21 29.22 10.70
C MET A 256 -18.38 30.21 10.69
N SER A 257 -18.85 30.62 9.50
CA SER A 257 -19.84 31.70 9.37
C SER A 257 -21.29 31.23 9.50
N ILE A 258 -21.63 30.04 9.00
CA ILE A 258 -23.02 29.54 8.98
C ILE A 258 -23.27 28.56 10.12
N ILE A 259 -22.31 27.67 10.41
CA ILE A 259 -22.44 26.68 11.48
C ILE A 259 -21.91 27.23 12.83
N ALA A 260 -21.31 28.44 12.83
CA ALA A 260 -20.73 29.07 14.02
C ALA A 260 -19.73 28.16 14.75
N MET A 261 -18.99 27.35 13.98
CA MET A 261 -18.00 26.42 14.51
C MET A 261 -16.65 27.15 14.65
N ASP A 262 -16.13 27.22 15.87
CA ASP A 262 -14.77 27.71 16.11
C ASP A 262 -13.75 26.66 15.63
N LEU A 263 -13.00 27.01 14.59
CA LEU A 263 -11.89 26.19 14.11
C LEU A 263 -10.61 26.54 14.87
N PRO A 264 -9.77 25.54 15.24
CA PRO A 264 -8.50 25.81 15.90
C PRO A 264 -7.60 26.71 15.06
N SER A 265 -6.93 27.68 15.70
CA SER A 265 -5.99 28.59 15.02
C SER A 265 -4.87 27.85 14.29
N SER A 266 -4.40 26.71 14.83
CA SER A 266 -3.41 25.85 14.19
C SER A 266 -3.90 25.27 12.85
N PHE A 267 -5.19 24.93 12.74
CA PHE A 267 -5.80 24.46 11.51
C PHE A 267 -5.89 25.58 10.47
N LEU A 268 -6.33 26.78 10.88
CA LEU A 268 -6.42 27.94 9.99
C LEU A 268 -5.04 28.35 9.45
N VAL A 269 -4.04 28.37 10.32
CA VAL A 269 -2.65 28.63 9.93
C VAL A 269 -2.13 27.57 8.96
N ALA A 270 -2.37 26.28 9.24
CA ALA A 270 -1.95 25.20 8.33
C ALA A 270 -2.60 25.33 6.95
N LEU A 271 -3.90 25.65 6.91
CA LEU A 271 -4.63 25.90 5.67
C LEU A 271 -4.05 27.08 4.89
N PHE A 272 -3.78 28.21 5.57
CA PHE A 272 -3.18 29.39 4.96
C PHE A 272 -1.78 29.13 4.42
N VAL A 273 -0.92 28.44 5.19
CA VAL A 273 0.45 28.11 4.76
C VAL A 273 0.43 27.17 3.56
N MET A 274 -0.45 26.17 3.56
CA MET A 274 -0.61 25.25 2.42
C MET A 274 -1.04 26.01 1.16
N LEU A 275 -2.06 26.87 1.26
CA LEU A 275 -2.48 27.74 0.16
C LEU A 275 -1.33 28.62 -0.33
N PHE A 276 -0.67 29.33 0.59
CA PHE A 276 0.37 30.27 0.24
C PHE A 276 1.49 29.56 -0.52
N GLY A 277 1.86 28.34 -0.10
CA GLY A 277 2.77 27.47 -0.84
C GLY A 277 2.29 27.14 -2.25
N VAL A 278 1.01 26.77 -2.41
CA VAL A 278 0.39 26.52 -3.72
C VAL A 278 0.42 27.77 -4.62
N ILE A 279 0.05 28.94 -4.09
CA ILE A 279 0.05 30.22 -4.83
C ILE A 279 1.48 30.59 -5.26
N VAL A 280 2.46 30.52 -4.35
CA VAL A 280 3.86 30.84 -4.67
C VAL A 280 4.40 29.92 -5.75
N TYR A 281 4.12 28.62 -5.65
CA TYR A 281 4.48 27.65 -6.66
C TYR A 281 3.84 27.97 -8.01
N SER A 282 2.53 28.24 -8.03
CA SER A 282 1.81 28.52 -9.26
C SER A 282 2.27 29.81 -9.93
N VAL A 283 2.45 30.88 -9.16
CA VAL A 283 2.99 32.15 -9.65
C VAL A 283 4.39 31.94 -10.23
N THR A 284 5.26 31.18 -9.56
CA THR A 284 6.63 30.94 -10.04
C THR A 284 6.65 30.20 -11.37
N LEU A 285 5.85 29.13 -11.53
CA LEU A 285 5.77 28.40 -12.79
C LEU A 285 5.15 29.23 -13.91
N THR A 286 4.08 29.98 -13.63
CA THR A 286 3.45 30.88 -14.60
C THR A 286 4.41 31.99 -15.02
N LEU A 287 5.16 32.56 -14.07
CA LEU A 287 6.21 33.51 -14.34
C LEU A 287 7.37 32.91 -15.10
N LEU A 288 7.58 31.58 -15.13
CA LEU A 288 8.53 30.88 -15.99
C LEU A 288 7.93 30.52 -17.36
N GLY A 289 6.66 30.87 -17.62
CA GLY A 289 5.96 30.54 -18.84
C GLY A 289 5.54 29.07 -18.89
N LYS A 290 5.37 28.42 -17.74
CA LYS A 290 4.94 27.03 -17.59
C LYS A 290 3.56 26.98 -16.95
N LEU A 291 2.83 25.91 -17.23
CA LEU A 291 1.54 25.66 -16.58
C LEU A 291 1.77 25.08 -15.17
N PRO A 292 1.10 25.62 -14.13
CA PRO A 292 1.25 25.12 -12.76
C PRO A 292 0.41 23.86 -12.52
N ASP A 293 0.72 22.78 -13.24
CA ASP A 293 -0.07 21.55 -13.27
C ASP A 293 0.42 20.49 -12.26
N GLY A 294 1.57 20.68 -11.61
CA GLY A 294 2.15 19.73 -10.62
C GLY A 294 1.45 19.56 -9.27
N LEU A 295 0.26 20.12 -9.07
CA LEU A 295 -0.42 20.16 -7.76
C LEU A 295 -1.32 18.95 -7.46
N GLY A 296 -1.23 17.88 -8.24
CA GLY A 296 -2.07 16.68 -8.09
C GLY A 296 -3.56 17.01 -8.24
N GLY A 297 -4.36 16.74 -7.20
CA GLY A 297 -5.82 16.88 -7.26
C GLY A 297 -6.36 18.27 -7.65
N ILE A 298 -5.64 19.36 -7.33
CA ILE A 298 -6.05 20.73 -7.71
C ILE A 298 -5.94 20.92 -9.24
N SER A 299 -4.86 20.41 -9.82
CA SER A 299 -4.63 20.43 -11.26
C SER A 299 -5.62 19.54 -12.01
N ASP A 300 -5.93 18.36 -11.46
CA ASP A 300 -6.94 17.47 -12.04
C ASP A 300 -8.34 18.08 -12.05
N MET A 301 -8.71 18.81 -11.00
CA MET A 301 -9.96 19.57 -10.95
C MET A 301 -9.96 20.70 -11.97
N THR A 302 -8.83 21.38 -12.14
CA THR A 302 -8.63 22.44 -13.13
C THR A 302 -8.82 21.90 -14.56
N ARG A 303 -8.19 20.76 -14.90
CA ARG A 303 -8.32 20.07 -16.20
C ARG A 303 -9.74 19.63 -16.48
N ARG A 304 -10.43 19.05 -15.49
CA ARG A 304 -11.84 18.65 -15.61
C ARG A 304 -12.75 19.85 -15.87
N ASN A 305 -12.49 20.99 -15.23
CA ASN A 305 -13.29 22.21 -15.38
C ASN A 305 -13.15 22.86 -16.78
N LEU A 306 -11.97 22.75 -17.41
CA LEU A 306 -11.74 23.22 -18.77
C LEU A 306 -12.36 22.32 -19.85
N GLY A 307 -13.01 21.21 -19.47
CA GLY A 307 -13.45 20.15 -20.36
C GLY A 307 -12.26 19.32 -20.83
N GLY A 308 -12.38 18.00 -20.88
CA GLY A 308 -11.29 17.04 -21.20
C GLY A 308 -10.58 17.21 -22.56
N GLY A 309 -10.77 18.33 -23.26
CA GLY A 309 -10.10 18.68 -24.52
C GLY A 309 -8.62 19.06 -24.41
N LEU A 310 -8.03 19.09 -23.20
CA LEU A 310 -6.57 19.08 -23.03
C LEU A 310 -6.02 17.67 -22.78
N GLY A 311 -6.88 16.64 -22.83
CA GLY A 311 -6.56 15.23 -22.59
C GLY A 311 -7.17 14.29 -23.64
N GLY A 312 -7.35 14.77 -24.87
CA GLY A 312 -7.83 13.96 -25.99
C GLY A 312 -6.72 13.09 -26.56
N GLY A 313 -6.36 12.01 -25.86
CA GLY A 313 -5.39 11.07 -26.43
C GLY A 313 -5.01 9.83 -25.63
N LEU A 314 -5.72 9.43 -24.57
CA LEU A 314 -5.55 8.08 -24.02
C LEU A 314 -6.86 7.62 -23.36
N GLY A 315 -7.66 6.86 -24.10
CA GLY A 315 -8.92 6.31 -23.59
C GLY A 315 -9.79 5.70 -24.68
N GLY A 316 -9.24 4.80 -25.47
CA GLY A 316 -9.96 4.12 -26.54
C GLY A 316 -9.20 2.88 -27.01
N GLY A 317 -9.13 1.87 -26.14
CA GLY A 317 -8.48 0.61 -26.47
C GLY A 317 -8.17 -0.18 -25.21
N LEU A 318 -9.20 -0.84 -24.67
CA LEU A 318 -9.26 -2.26 -24.32
C LEU A 318 -10.66 -2.55 -23.77
#